data_AF-K1XWL6-F1
#
_entry.id   AF-K1XWL6-F1
#
_cell.length_a   1.000
_cell.length_b   1.000
_cell.length_c   1.000
_cell.angle_alpha   90.00
_cell.angle_beta   90.00
_cell.angle_gamma   90.00
#
_symmetry.space_group_name_H-M   'P 1'
#
loop_
_entity.id
_entity.type
_entity.pdbx_description
1 polymer ?
#
loop_
_entity_poly.entity_id
_entity_poly.type
_entity_poly.pdbx_seq_one_letter_code
_entity_poly.pdbx_strand_id
1 'polypeptide(L)' 'MGEGLPPEGSNKGTDSRMWMEIWNNVFMQYNRIDANMLVPLPAPCVDTGMGLERCTVTLNHMKSVYETDCFA' A
#
# COMPACT_ATOMS: atom_id res chain seq x y z
N MET A 1 -6.92 11.84 -3.59
CA MET A 1 -6.87 11.53 -2.15
C MET A 1 -7.90 12.42 -1.48
N GLY A 2 -8.66 11.88 -0.52
CA GLY A 2 -9.87 12.52 0.03
C GLY A 2 -9.72 14.00 0.40
N GLU A 3 -10.83 14.74 0.35
CA GLU A 3 -10.82 16.15 0.76
C GLU A 3 -10.70 16.24 2.28
N GLY A 4 -9.65 16.92 2.75
CA GLY A 4 -9.41 17.15 4.17
C GLY A 4 -8.83 15.94 4.91
N LEU A 5 -8.77 16.08 6.24
CA LEU A 5 -8.37 14.99 7.12
C LEU A 5 -9.53 13.98 7.24
N PRO A 6 -9.24 12.67 7.32
CA PRO A 6 -10.28 11.69 7.62
C PRO A 6 -10.92 11.99 8.99
N PRO A 7 -12.19 11.58 9.21
CA PRO A 7 -12.88 11.79 10.48
C PRO A 7 -12.09 11.27 11.68
N GLU A 8 -12.28 11.87 12.85
CA GLU A 8 -11.63 11.38 14.09
C GLU A 8 -12.07 9.94 14.38
N GLY A 9 -11.09 9.06 14.65
CA GLY A 9 -11.33 7.62 14.85
C GLY A 9 -11.45 6.78 13.58
N SER A 10 -11.41 7.40 12.40
CA SER A 10 -11.44 6.70 11.11
C SER A 10 -10.19 5.86 10.87
N ASN A 11 -10.36 4.69 10.23
CA ASN A 11 -9.26 3.86 9.74
C ASN A 11 -9.64 3.12 8.45
N LYS A 12 -8.69 2.37 7.86
CA LYS A 12 -8.90 1.55 6.64
C LYS A 12 -10.10 0.61 6.75
N GLY A 13 -10.37 0.06 7.93
CA GLY A 13 -11.47 -0.88 8.16
C GLY A 13 -12.85 -0.21 8.26
N THR A 14 -12.92 0.99 8.82
CA THR A 14 -14.19 1.72 9.01
C THR A 14 -14.55 2.59 7.81
N ASP A 15 -13.56 3.21 7.17
CA ASP A 15 -13.76 4.22 6.13
C ASP A 15 -12.79 4.01 4.96
N SER A 16 -12.76 2.80 4.40
CA SER A 16 -11.79 2.40 3.36
C SER A 16 -11.66 3.36 2.17
N ARG A 17 -12.70 4.15 1.85
CA ARG A 17 -12.64 5.16 0.76
C ARG A 17 -11.75 6.37 1.07
N MET A 18 -11.50 6.65 2.35
CA MET A 18 -10.68 7.78 2.79
C MET A 18 -9.21 7.40 2.97
N TRP A 19 -8.89 6.11 2.91
CA TRP A 19 -7.55 5.59 3.20
C TRP A 19 -7.02 4.80 1.99
N MET A 20 -5.91 5.25 1.42
CA MET A 20 -5.22 4.53 0.36
C MET A 20 -3.91 3.94 0.86
N GLU A 21 -3.64 2.70 0.47
CA GLU A 21 -2.37 2.04 0.75
C GLU A 21 -1.26 2.61 -0.13
N ILE A 22 -0.18 3.07 0.52
CA ILE A 22 1.01 3.62 -0.14
C ILE A 22 2.12 2.57 -0.25
N TRP A 23 2.38 1.85 0.86
CA TRP A 23 3.55 1.00 1.01
C TRP A 23 3.17 -0.25 1.81
N ASN A 24 3.54 -1.42 1.28
CA ASN A 24 3.48 -2.68 1.99
C ASN A 24 4.90 -3.19 2.31
N ASN A 25 5.13 -3.59 3.56
CA ASN A 25 6.40 -4.16 4.03
C ASN A 25 6.16 -5.59 4.47
N VAL A 26 6.56 -6.53 3.62
CA VAL A 26 6.42 -7.97 3.86
C VAL A 26 7.68 -8.48 4.54
N PHE A 27 7.49 -9.09 5.70
CA PHE A 27 8.52 -9.90 6.33
C PHE A 27 8.44 -11.31 5.74
N MET A 28 9.28 -11.59 4.76
CA MET A 28 9.31 -12.87 4.06
C MET A 28 9.85 -13.95 5.00
N GLN A 29 8.98 -14.90 5.36
CA GLN A 29 9.28 -15.99 6.29
C GLN A 29 9.09 -17.38 5.67
N TYR A 30 8.24 -17.49 4.64
CA TYR A 30 7.82 -18.79 4.11
C TYR A 30 7.82 -18.81 2.59
N ASN A 31 8.15 -19.95 2.01
CA ASN A 31 7.85 -20.32 0.64
C ASN A 31 6.55 -21.13 0.61
N ARG A 32 5.56 -20.69 -0.17
CA ARG A 32 4.30 -21.40 -0.34
C ARG A 32 4.41 -22.41 -1.46
N ILE A 33 4.32 -23.69 -1.14
CA ILE A 33 4.41 -24.78 -2.12
C ILE A 33 3.02 -25.08 -2.70
N ASP A 34 1.99 -25.07 -1.85
CA ASP A 34 0.58 -25.22 -2.24
C ASP A 34 -0.35 -24.46 -1.29
N ALA A 35 -1.66 -24.65 -1.40
CA ALA A 35 -2.65 -23.93 -0.59
C ALA A 35 -2.52 -24.16 0.93
N ASN A 36 -1.96 -25.30 1.34
CA ASN A 36 -1.90 -25.72 2.74
C ASN A 36 -0.46 -25.86 3.26
N MET A 37 0.55 -25.85 2.37
CA MET A 37 1.95 -26.04 2.74
C MET A 37 2.77 -24.75 2.62
N LEU A 38 3.24 -24.26 3.77
CA LEU A 38 4.20 -23.18 3.92
C LEU A 38 5.50 -23.72 4.51
N VAL A 39 6.61 -23.60 3.77
CA VAL A 39 7.93 -24.05 4.21
C VAL A 39 8.76 -22.85 4.65
N PRO A 40 9.38 -22.85 5.83
CA PRO A 40 10.24 -21.74 6.27
C PRO A 40 11.37 -21.46 5.27
N LEU A 41 11.64 -20.18 5.02
CA LEU A 41 12.78 -19.77 4.20
C LEU A 41 14.11 -20.03 4.93
N PRO A 42 15.19 -20.40 4.22
CA PRO A 42 16.51 -20.59 4.83
C PRO A 42 17.05 -19.35 5.54
N ALA A 43 16.69 -18.16 5.03
CA ALA A 43 17.01 -16.88 5.62
C ALA A 43 15.78 -15.96 5.52
N PRO A 44 15.29 -15.40 6.64
CA PRO A 44 14.25 -14.37 6.62
C PRO A 44 14.74 -13.14 5.88
N CYS A 45 13.88 -12.55 5.05
CA CYS A 45 14.19 -11.32 4.33
C CYS A 45 13.02 -10.35 4.36
N VAL A 46 13.24 -9.16 3.82
CA VAL A 46 12.23 -8.11 3.72
C VAL A 46 11.95 -7.86 2.24
N ASP A 47 10.68 -7.91 1.87
CA ASP A 47 10.19 -7.48 0.56
C ASP A 47 9.29 -6.27 0.76
N THR A 48 9.54 -5.20 0.02
CA THR A 48 8.75 -3.96 0.17
C THR A 48 8.25 -3.49 -1.18
N GLY A 49 6.99 -3.11 -1.24
CA GLY A 49 6.36 -2.57 -2.44
C GLY A 49 5.69 -1.24 -2.14
N MET A 50 6.11 -0.19 -2.84
CA MET A 50 5.53 1.14 -2.76
C MET A 50 5.05 1.58 -4.16
N GLY A 51 3.80 2.00 -4.27
CA GLY A 51 3.26 2.49 -5.54
C GLY A 51 3.81 3.88 -5.86
N LEU A 52 4.62 4.01 -6.92
CA LEU A 52 5.25 5.27 -7.28
C LEU A 52 4.21 6.36 -7.54
N GLU A 53 3.19 6.05 -8.33
CA GLU A 53 2.10 6.96 -8.71
C GLU A 53 1.31 7.41 -7.47
N ARG A 54 1.11 6.49 -6.52
CA ARG A 54 0.42 6.76 -5.24
C ARG A 54 1.25 7.63 -4.31
N CYS A 55 2.57 7.48 -4.34
CA CYS A 55 3.48 8.38 -3.64
C CYS A 55 3.48 9.78 -4.28
N THR A 56 3.63 9.84 -5.60
CA THR A 56 3.67 11.11 -6.36
C THR A 56 2.39 11.91 -6.16
N VAL A 57 1.22 11.30 -6.27
CA VAL A 57 -0.06 11.99 -6.04
C VAL A 57 -0.17 12.54 -4.60
N THR A 58 0.37 11.80 -3.61
CA THR A 58 0.34 12.20 -2.20
C THR A 58 1.28 13.37 -1.93
N LEU A 59 2.51 13.32 -2.44
CA LEU A 59 3.52 14.36 -2.27
C LEU A 59 3.16 15.65 -3.01
N ASN A 60 2.52 15.54 -4.18
CA ASN A 60 2.13 16.68 -5.00
C ASN A 60 0.72 17.21 -4.69
N HIS A 61 0.07 16.71 -3.63
CA HIS A 61 -1.27 17.13 -3.21
C HIS A 61 -2.36 17.01 -4.30
N MET A 62 -2.23 16.01 -5.17
CA MET A 62 -3.17 15.76 -6.26
C MET A 62 -4.34 14.85 -5.79
N LYS A 63 -5.46 14.88 -6.52
CA LYS A 63 -6.66 14.11 -6.15
C LYS A 63 -6.67 12.71 -6.78
N SER A 64 -5.95 12.51 -7.88
CA SER A 64 -5.95 11.25 -8.62
C SER A 64 -4.55 10.90 -9.13
N VAL A 65 -4.23 9.62 -9.17
CA VAL A 65 -3.00 9.14 -9.84
C VAL A 65 -2.97 9.50 -11.32
N TYR A 66 -4.14 9.72 -11.94
CA TYR A 66 -4.25 10.13 -13.34
C TYR A 66 -4.00 11.63 -13.57
N GLU A 67 -3.89 12.42 -12.50
CA GLU A 67 -3.53 13.85 -12.58
C GLU A 67 -2.01 14.06 -12.53
N THR A 68 -1.24 13.00 -12.29
CA THR A 68 0.23 13.10 -12.29
C THR A 68 0.76 13.24 -13.72
N ASP A 69 1.95 13.80 -13.81
CA ASP A 69 2.76 13.90 -15.04
C ASP A 69 2.98 12.56 -15.77
N CYS A 70 2.83 11.44 -15.06
CA CYS A 70 2.94 10.10 -15.62
C CYS A 70 1.78 9.74 -16.56
N PHE A 71 0.64 10.42 -16.48
CA PHE A 71 -0.59 10.10 -17.24
C PHE A 71 -1.25 11.30 -17.93
N ALA A 72 -0.83 12.53 -17.62
CA ALA A 72 -1.39 13.78 -18.15
C ALA A 72 -0.87 14.17 -19.54
#